data_AF-A0AA37P7L3-F1
#
_entry.id   AF-A0AA37P7L3-F1
#
_cell.length_a   1.000
_cell.length_b   1.000
_cell.length_c   1.000
_cell.angle_alpha   90.00
_cell.angle_beta   90.00
_cell.angle_gamma   90.00
#
_symmetry.space_group_name_H-M   'P 1'
#
loop_
_entity.id
_entity.type
_entity.pdbx_description
1 polymer ?
#
loop_
_entity_poly.entity_id
_entity_poly.type
_entity_poly.pdbx_seq_one_letter_code
_entity_poly.pdbx_strand_id
1 'polypeptide(L)'
;MGKLLDLIILDTRNYDRSITSLGWNDEYIDLIRDDPSRTLMGSRQENWFYRSLSESNERGATWRLVGNQIIFSRIVESDDGILSGDNWNGYIANRNRTLQHLYDHNIGNNIFLAGDSHQNWAESP
;
A
#
# COMPACT_ATOMS: atom_id res chain seq x y z
N MET A 1 -11.61 14.86 -9.20
CA MET A 1 -11.81 15.84 -10.30
C MET A 1 -12.88 15.32 -11.23
N GLY A 2 -14.01 16.02 -11.46
CA GLY A 2 -15.08 15.48 -12.32
C GLY A 2 -15.44 14.02 -11.99
N LYS A 3 -15.96 13.25 -12.95
CA LYS A 3 -16.18 11.79 -12.75
C LYS A 3 -15.10 10.92 -13.41
N LEU A 4 -14.02 11.52 -13.91
CA LEU A 4 -12.99 10.79 -14.62
C LEU A 4 -11.96 10.17 -13.66
N LEU A 5 -11.33 11.01 -12.83
CA LEU A 5 -10.15 10.62 -12.06
C LEU A 5 -10.12 11.30 -10.69
N ASP A 6 -9.72 10.54 -9.69
CA ASP A 6 -9.23 11.05 -8.43
C ASP A 6 -7.77 10.67 -8.20
N LEU A 7 -7.01 11.63 -7.70
CA LEU A 7 -5.62 11.46 -7.28
C LEU A 7 -5.57 11.44 -5.75
N ILE A 8 -5.07 10.34 -5.20
CA ILE A 8 -4.92 10.12 -3.76
C ILE A 8 -3.43 9.95 -3.49
N ILE A 9 -2.83 10.83 -2.70
CA ILE A 9 -1.40 10.82 -2.42
C ILE A 9 -1.16 10.38 -0.97
N LEU A 10 -0.40 9.31 -0.78
CA LEU A 10 -0.02 8.79 0.52
C LEU A 10 1.39 9.24 0.94
N ASP A 11 1.62 9.26 2.25
CA ASP A 11 2.95 9.38 2.84
C ASP A 11 3.25 8.10 3.61
N THR A 12 4.04 7.22 3.00
CA THR A 12 4.44 5.93 3.60
C THR A 12 5.83 5.99 4.23
N ARG A 13 6.36 7.17 4.58
CA ARG A 13 7.73 7.32 5.10
C ARG A 13 7.79 8.07 6.44
N ASN A 14 6.90 9.02 6.70
CA ASN A 14 7.06 9.90 7.86
C ASN A 14 6.16 9.59 9.06
N TYR A 15 4.85 9.38 8.85
CA TYR A 15 3.88 9.43 9.94
C TYR A 15 3.47 8.05 10.44
N ASP A 16 3.71 7.79 11.74
CA ASP A 16 3.23 6.62 12.49
C ASP A 16 3.54 5.25 11.86
N ARG A 17 4.49 5.20 10.93
CA ARG A 17 4.95 3.97 10.28
C ARG A 17 5.65 3.08 11.31
N SER A 18 5.22 1.82 11.41
CA SER A 18 5.95 0.81 12.20
C SER A 18 7.35 0.60 11.63
N ILE A 19 8.30 0.19 12.47
CA ILE A 19 9.71 -0.03 12.08
C ILE A 19 9.84 -0.80 10.76
N THR A 20 10.70 -0.30 9.86
CA THR A 20 10.97 -0.89 8.55
C THR A 20 12.25 -1.74 8.54
N SER A 21 12.52 -2.45 7.44
CA SER A 21 13.82 -3.08 7.18
C SER A 21 14.93 -2.04 7.12
N LEU A 22 16.02 -2.33 7.80
CA LEU A 22 17.27 -1.56 7.83
C LEU A 22 18.48 -2.45 7.53
N GLY A 23 18.26 -3.65 6.97
CA GLY A 23 19.27 -4.67 6.71
C GLY A 23 19.56 -5.53 7.94
N TRP A 24 19.90 -4.89 9.07
CA TRP A 24 20.27 -5.62 10.29
C TRP A 24 19.09 -6.23 11.04
N ASN A 25 17.85 -5.79 10.76
CA ASN A 25 16.63 -6.27 11.42
C ASN A 25 15.70 -7.03 10.47
N ASP A 26 16.16 -7.46 9.30
CA ASP A 26 15.31 -8.05 8.26
C ASP A 26 14.60 -9.32 8.75
N GLU A 27 15.29 -10.20 9.48
CA GLU A 27 14.68 -11.39 10.11
C GLU A 27 13.56 -11.01 11.09
N TYR A 28 13.76 -9.94 11.87
CA TYR A 28 12.75 -9.45 12.80
C TYR A 28 11.53 -8.91 12.04
N ILE A 29 11.74 -8.15 10.96
CA ILE A 29 10.65 -7.65 10.12
C ILE A 29 9.87 -8.79 9.49
N ASP A 30 10.54 -9.83 9.01
CA ASP A 30 9.88 -11.01 8.42
C ASP A 30 8.98 -11.72 9.44
N LEU A 31 9.43 -11.87 10.68
CA LEU A 31 8.66 -12.48 11.77
C LEU A 31 7.38 -11.71 12.10
N ILE A 32 7.37 -10.39 11.93
CA ILE A 32 6.25 -9.54 12.34
C ILE A 32 5.44 -8.98 11.17
N ARG A 33 5.79 -9.23 9.91
CA ARG A 33 5.12 -8.60 8.74
C ARG A 33 3.61 -8.83 8.67
N ASP A 34 3.13 -9.92 9.26
CA ASP A 34 1.72 -10.33 9.33
C ASP A 34 1.03 -9.88 10.64
N ASP A 35 1.73 -9.21 11.55
CA ASP A 35 1.17 -8.69 12.79
C ASP A 35 0.10 -7.62 12.49
N PRO A 36 -1.15 -7.80 13.00
CA PRO A 36 -2.26 -6.90 12.71
C PRO A 36 -2.05 -5.46 13.18
N SER A 37 -1.20 -5.25 14.19
CA SER A 37 -0.89 -3.92 14.73
C SER A 37 0.09 -3.12 13.85
N ARG A 38 0.77 -3.77 12.90
CA ARG A 38 1.67 -3.06 12.00
C ARG A 38 0.92 -2.14 11.04
N THR A 39 1.51 -0.97 10.84
CA THR A 39 0.97 0.05 9.96
C THR A 39 2.07 0.74 9.16
N LEU A 40 1.78 1.04 7.89
CA LEU A 40 2.67 1.74 6.99
C LEU A 40 2.45 3.26 6.99
N MET A 41 1.24 3.69 7.36
CA MET A 41 0.76 5.07 7.22
C MET A 41 0.11 5.63 8.50
N GLY A 42 0.02 4.83 9.56
CA GLY A 42 -0.71 5.18 10.77
C GLY A 42 -2.23 5.11 10.61
N SER A 43 -2.93 5.03 11.75
CA SER A 43 -4.40 4.94 11.77
C SER A 43 -5.07 6.16 11.14
N ARG A 44 -4.50 7.36 11.31
CA ARG A 44 -5.09 8.60 10.80
C ARG A 44 -5.10 8.64 9.27
N GLN A 45 -3.97 8.36 8.63
CA GLN A 45 -3.88 8.35 7.17
C GLN A 45 -4.63 7.15 6.58
N GLU A 46 -4.59 5.98 7.25
CA GLU A 46 -5.34 4.79 6.83
C GLU A 46 -6.85 5.04 6.78
N ASN A 47 -7.42 5.61 7.84
CA ASN A 47 -8.84 5.96 7.87
C ASN A 47 -9.19 7.04 6.82
N TRP A 48 -8.33 8.05 6.65
CA TRP A 48 -8.53 9.06 5.60
C TRP A 48 -8.47 8.45 4.20
N PHE A 49 -7.54 7.51 3.97
CA PHE A 49 -7.38 6.85 2.68
C PHE A 49 -8.61 6.01 2.33
N TYR A 50 -9.07 5.18 3.27
CA TYR A 50 -10.27 4.35 3.08
C TYR A 50 -11.51 5.18 2.83
N ARG A 51 -11.69 6.27 3.59
CA ARG A 51 -12.77 7.22 3.35
C ARG A 51 -12.67 7.86 1.97
N SER A 52 -11.48 8.27 1.54
CA SER A 52 -11.27 8.89 0.23
C SER A 52 -11.61 7.93 -0.92
N LEU A 53 -11.25 6.64 -0.78
CA LEU A 53 -11.61 5.60 -1.74
C LEU A 53 -13.13 5.41 -1.82
N SER A 54 -13.81 5.30 -0.67
CA SER A 54 -15.26 5.13 -0.61
C SER A 54 -16.00 6.34 -1.17
N GLU A 55 -15.64 7.56 -0.75
CA GLU A 55 -16.23 8.81 -1.25
C GLU A 55 -16.02 8.96 -2.78
N SER A 56 -14.85 8.55 -3.29
CA SER A 56 -14.57 8.51 -4.72
C SER A 56 -15.47 7.51 -5.46
N ASN A 57 -15.69 6.33 -4.89
CA ASN A 57 -16.55 5.28 -5.44
C ASN A 57 -18.01 5.68 -5.48
N GLU A 58 -18.53 6.15 -4.36
CA GLU A 58 -19.92 6.61 -4.22
C GLU A 58 -20.25 7.75 -5.18
N ARG A 59 -19.29 8.66 -5.40
CA ARG A 59 -19.45 9.76 -6.35
C ARG A 59 -19.46 9.31 -7.82
N GLY A 60 -19.04 8.07 -8.09
CA GLY A 60 -18.94 7.50 -9.44
C GLY A 60 -17.73 8.02 -10.23
N ALA A 61 -16.59 8.25 -9.56
CA ALA A 61 -15.34 8.48 -10.27
C ALA A 61 -14.90 7.19 -10.99
N THR A 62 -14.44 7.33 -12.24
CA THR A 62 -14.06 6.19 -13.08
C THR A 62 -12.75 5.57 -12.59
N TRP A 63 -11.74 6.37 -12.29
CA TRP A 63 -10.40 5.92 -11.88
C TRP A 63 -9.95 6.50 -10.54
N ARG A 64 -9.27 5.69 -9.74
CA ARG A 64 -8.59 6.06 -8.49
C ARG A 64 -7.10 5.82 -8.64
N LEU A 65 -6.32 6.90 -8.70
CA LEU A 65 -4.88 6.83 -8.79
C LEU A 65 -4.28 7.07 -7.41
N VAL A 66 -3.70 6.02 -6.82
CA VAL A 66 -3.04 6.06 -5.51
C VAL A 66 -1.55 6.23 -5.73
N GLY A 67 -1.04 7.43 -5.50
CA GLY A 67 0.39 7.70 -5.52
C GLY A 67 1.00 7.43 -4.14
N ASN A 68 2.06 6.62 -4.10
CA ASN A 68 2.85 6.40 -2.91
C ASN A 68 4.33 6.17 -3.27
N GLN A 69 5.18 5.99 -2.27
CA GLN A 69 6.63 5.88 -2.46
C GLN A 69 7.05 4.46 -2.88
N ILE A 70 6.52 3.42 -2.23
CA ILE A 70 7.04 2.04 -2.27
C ILE A 70 6.07 1.01 -2.90
N ILE A 71 6.58 -0.05 -3.53
CA ILE A 71 5.75 -0.98 -4.33
C ILE A 71 4.65 -1.68 -3.49
N PHE A 72 3.41 -1.61 -3.98
CA PHE A 72 2.21 -2.20 -3.37
C PHE A 72 2.09 -3.71 -3.61
N SER A 73 2.37 -4.14 -4.84
CA SER A 73 2.26 -5.54 -5.27
C SER A 73 3.21 -6.45 -4.50
N ARG A 74 2.86 -7.73 -4.38
CA ARG A 74 3.74 -8.74 -3.80
C ARG A 74 4.83 -9.11 -4.81
N ILE A 75 5.94 -8.39 -4.76
CA ILE A 75 7.12 -8.68 -5.58
C ILE A 75 8.21 -9.35 -4.74
N VAL A 76 8.94 -10.25 -5.37
CA VAL A 76 10.18 -10.85 -4.85
C VAL A 76 11.32 -10.12 -5.55
N GLU A 77 12.10 -9.34 -4.80
CA GLU A 77 13.16 -8.49 -5.37
C GLU A 77 14.53 -9.20 -5.44
N SER A 78 14.68 -10.33 -4.74
CA SER A 78 15.94 -11.08 -4.67
C SER A 78 15.79 -12.52 -5.19
N ASP A 79 16.86 -13.03 -5.80
CA ASP A 79 16.90 -14.37 -6.40
C ASP A 79 16.72 -15.51 -5.37
N ASP A 80 16.93 -15.22 -4.09
CA ASP A 80 16.76 -16.15 -2.97
C ASP A 80 15.32 -16.24 -2.44
N GLY A 81 14.38 -15.50 -3.04
CA GLY A 81 12.96 -15.54 -2.65
C GLY A 81 12.60 -14.63 -1.48
N ILE A 82 13.55 -13.86 -0.94
CA ILE A 82 13.31 -12.95 0.18
C ILE A 82 12.44 -11.77 -0.28
N LEU A 83 11.41 -11.46 0.51
CA LEU A 83 10.59 -10.28 0.29
C LEU A 83 11.25 -9.07 0.95
N SER A 84 11.37 -7.97 0.22
CA SER A 84 11.86 -6.71 0.79
C SER A 84 10.96 -6.23 1.93
N GLY A 85 11.54 -6.00 3.11
CA GLY A 85 10.82 -5.48 4.27
C GLY A 85 10.56 -3.97 4.23
N ASP A 86 11.16 -3.25 3.27
CA ASP A 86 11.02 -1.79 3.11
C ASP A 86 9.96 -1.37 2.09
N ASN A 87 9.17 -2.33 1.59
CA ASN A 87 7.98 -2.09 0.77
C ASN A 87 6.71 -2.64 1.46
N TRP A 88 5.58 -2.74 0.73
CA TRP A 88 4.33 -3.25 1.32
C TRP A 88 4.40 -4.72 1.78
N ASN A 89 5.43 -5.49 1.40
CA ASN A 89 5.67 -6.84 1.93
C ASN A 89 6.10 -6.84 3.40
N GLY A 90 6.71 -5.77 3.93
CA GLY A 90 6.99 -5.62 5.36
C GLY A 90 5.77 -5.25 6.21
N TYR A 91 4.62 -5.06 5.56
CA TYR A 91 3.37 -4.57 6.15
C TYR A 91 2.17 -5.33 5.57
N ILE A 92 2.27 -6.66 5.47
CA ILE A 92 1.24 -7.52 4.84
C ILE A 92 -0.13 -7.31 5.49
N ALA A 93 -0.20 -7.22 6.82
CA ALA A 93 -1.46 -6.95 7.50
C ALA A 93 -2.11 -5.62 7.04
N ASN A 94 -1.30 -4.56 6.86
CA ASN A 94 -1.81 -3.29 6.34
C ASN A 94 -2.24 -3.39 4.86
N ARG A 95 -1.48 -4.12 4.03
CA ARG A 95 -1.85 -4.38 2.64
C ARG A 95 -3.18 -5.11 2.56
N ASN A 96 -3.35 -6.14 3.38
CA ASN A 96 -4.57 -6.93 3.43
C ASN A 96 -5.78 -6.10 3.86
N ARG A 97 -5.65 -5.20 4.84
CA ARG A 97 -6.73 -4.26 5.18
C ARG A 97 -7.13 -3.37 4.01
N THR A 98 -6.15 -2.88 3.24
CA THR A 98 -6.42 -2.06 2.05
C THR A 98 -7.15 -2.87 0.97
N LEU A 99 -6.67 -4.08 0.67
CA LEU A 99 -7.32 -4.97 -0.30
C LEU A 99 -8.74 -5.37 0.16
N GLN A 100 -8.90 -5.67 1.45
CA GLN A 100 -10.19 -5.99 2.06
C GLN A 100 -11.17 -4.83 1.93
N HIS A 101 -10.73 -3.59 2.22
CA HIS A 101 -11.57 -2.39 2.05
C HIS A 101 -12.05 -2.22 0.61
N LEU A 102 -11.16 -2.40 -0.36
CA LEU A 102 -11.51 -2.34 -1.79
C LEU A 102 -12.52 -3.43 -2.18
N TYR A 103 -12.31 -4.65 -1.70
CA TYR A 103 -13.16 -5.80 -1.98
C TYR A 103 -14.56 -5.65 -1.37
N ASP A 104 -14.64 -5.35 -0.06
CA ASP A 104 -15.90 -5.26 0.68
C ASP A 104 -16.82 -4.14 0.17
N HIS A 105 -16.23 -3.07 -0.35
CA HIS A 105 -16.97 -1.91 -0.87
C HIS A 105 -17.09 -1.91 -2.40
N ASN A 106 -16.66 -2.99 -3.07
CA ASN A 106 -16.68 -3.14 -4.53
C ASN A 106 -16.05 -1.92 -5.25
N ILE A 107 -14.91 -1.45 -4.74
CA ILE A 107 -14.19 -0.29 -5.27
C ILE A 107 -13.22 -0.77 -6.35
N GLY A 108 -13.64 -0.66 -7.62
CA GLY A 108 -12.82 -1.00 -8.78
C GLY A 108 -11.94 0.14 -9.29
N ASN A 109 -11.22 -0.12 -10.39
CA ASN A 109 -10.42 0.86 -11.15
C ASN A 109 -9.39 1.63 -10.30
N ASN A 110 -8.65 0.89 -9.48
CA ASN A 110 -7.56 1.44 -8.67
C ASN A 110 -6.22 1.18 -9.36
N ILE A 111 -5.39 2.20 -9.47
CA ILE A 111 -4.02 2.10 -9.94
C ILE A 111 -3.12 2.61 -8.82
N PHE A 112 -2.20 1.76 -8.36
CA PHE A 112 -1.17 2.15 -7.40
C PHE A 112 0.10 2.52 -8.16
N LEU A 113 0.59 3.74 -7.99
CA LEU A 113 1.85 4.22 -8.54
C LEU A 113 2.89 4.26 -7.43
N ALA A 114 4.01 3.60 -7.69
CA ALA A 114 5.16 3.55 -6.79
C ALA A 114 6.46 3.77 -7.56
N GLY A 115 7.49 4.18 -6.83
CA GLY A 115 8.87 4.26 -7.31
C GLY A 115 9.78 3.43 -6.42
N ASP A 116 10.87 4.04 -5.95
CA ASP A 116 11.83 3.51 -4.96
C ASP A 116 12.69 2.32 -5.45
N SER A 117 12.11 1.35 -6.16
CA SER A 117 12.80 0.15 -6.66
C SER A 117 13.83 0.38 -7.77
N HIS A 118 13.86 1.57 -8.39
CA HIS A 118 14.68 1.89 -9.57
C HIS A 118 14.49 0.90 -10.75
N GLN A 119 13.31 0.28 -10.83
CA GLN A 119 12.93 -0.69 -11.84
C GLN A 119 11.49 -0.41 -12.33
N ASN A 120 11.16 -0.93 -13.51
CA ASN A 120 9.80 -0.85 -14.05
C ASN A 120 9.04 -2.14 -13.77
N TRP A 121 7.89 -2.01 -13.12
CA TRP A 121 7.01 -3.12 -12.75
C TRP A 121 5.58 -2.86 -13.23
N ALA A 122 4.88 -3.90 -13.67
CA ALA A 122 3.46 -3.85 -14.01
C ALA A 122 2.80 -5.15 -13.56
N GLU A 123 1.81 -5.04 -12.69
CA GLU A 123 1.19 -6.17 -12.01
C GLU A 123 -0.34 -6.05 -12.06
N SER A 124 -1.04 -7.17 -12.21
CA SER A 124 -2.49 -7.26 -12.07
C SER A 124 -2.85 -7.98 -10.76
N PRO A 125 -3.83 -7.50 -9.98
CA PRO A 125 -4.35 -8.23 -8.82
C PRO A 125 -4.93 -9.60 -9.19
#